data_AF-A0A8J2PN63-F1
#
_entry.id   AF-A0A8J2PN63-F1
#
_cell.length_a   1.000
_cell.length_b   1.000
_cell.length_c   1.000
_cell.angle_alpha   90.00
_cell.angle_beta   90.00
_cell.angle_gamma   90.00
#
_symmetry.space_group_name_H-M   'P 1'
#
loop_
_entity.id
_entity.type
_entity.pdbx_description
1 polymer ?
#
loop_
_entity_poly.entity_id
_entity_poly.type
_entity_poly.pdbx_seq_one_letter_code
_entity_poly.pdbx_strand_id
1 'polypeptide(L)'
;MKQKFSFSPTFLFYPLLFFFSDFPPTGAHVSMTFPPSRNFQLDFLNSFWTKPPCGMPKGRTRTSLIAGEGYNFTWHLGYAHSV
;
A
#
# COMPACT_ATOMS: atom_id res chain seq x y z
N MET A 1 34.27 -34.26 34.16
CA MET A 1 32.80 -34.41 34.32
C MET A 1 32.16 -33.80 33.08
N LYS A 2 31.46 -34.58 32.24
CA LYS A 2 30.94 -34.14 30.93
C LYS A 2 29.63 -33.37 31.14
N GLN A 3 29.56 -32.11 30.72
CA GLN A 3 28.28 -31.37 30.72
C GLN A 3 27.36 -31.95 29.65
N LYS A 4 26.18 -32.42 30.07
CA LYS A 4 25.12 -32.86 29.17
C LYS A 4 24.29 -31.64 28.78
N PHE A 5 24.47 -31.16 27.55
CA PHE A 5 23.62 -30.14 26.97
C PHE A 5 22.32 -30.81 26.51
N SER A 6 21.19 -30.45 27.14
CA SER A 6 19.88 -30.97 26.78
C SER A 6 19.22 -30.00 25.78
N PHE A 7 19.03 -30.45 24.55
CA PHE A 7 18.42 -29.67 23.48
C PHE A 7 16.89 -29.77 23.57
N SER A 8 16.20 -28.66 23.86
CA SER A 8 14.73 -28.63 23.91
C SER A 8 14.14 -28.54 22.49
N PRO A 9 13.20 -29.41 22.09
CA PRO A 9 12.67 -29.47 20.72
C PRO A 9 11.73 -28.29 20.38
N THR A 10 11.43 -27.42 21.35
CA THR A 10 10.57 -26.24 21.17
C THR A 10 11.16 -25.16 20.25
N PHE A 11 12.46 -25.19 19.96
CA PHE A 11 13.13 -24.17 19.14
C PHE A 11 12.85 -24.27 17.62
N LEU A 12 12.25 -25.37 17.14
CA LEU A 12 11.99 -25.56 15.70
C LEU A 12 10.58 -25.14 15.24
N PHE A 13 9.67 -24.85 16.17
CA PHE A 13 8.28 -24.50 15.84
C PHE A 13 8.00 -23.00 15.75
N TYR A 14 8.91 -22.15 16.24
CA TYR A 14 8.72 -20.70 16.26
C TYR A 14 8.88 -19.96 14.91
N PRO A 15 9.74 -20.39 13.94
CA PRO A 15 9.91 -19.62 12.72
C PRO A 15 8.77 -19.84 11.71
N LEU A 16 7.94 -20.88 11.87
CA LEU A 16 6.86 -21.19 10.92
C LEU A 16 5.59 -20.35 11.17
N LEU A 17 5.40 -19.87 12.40
CA LEU A 17 4.25 -19.04 12.79
C LEU A 17 4.44 -17.54 12.51
N PHE A 18 5.68 -17.09 12.31
CA PHE A 18 5.99 -15.68 12.02
C PHE A 18 5.82 -15.29 10.54
N PHE A 19 5.67 -16.25 9.62
CA PHE A 19 5.53 -15.94 8.18
C PHE A 19 4.14 -15.46 7.76
N PHE A 20 3.13 -15.54 8.63
CA PHE A 20 1.73 -15.23 8.28
C PHE A 20 1.19 -13.90 8.82
N SER A 21 1.94 -13.15 9.64
CA SER A 21 1.39 -12.05 10.45
C SER A 21 1.63 -10.62 9.97
N ASP A 22 2.42 -10.38 8.91
CA ASP A 22 2.85 -9.01 8.58
C ASP A 22 2.37 -8.50 7.21
N PHE A 23 1.09 -8.71 6.87
CA PHE A 23 0.45 -7.92 5.81
C PHE A 23 -0.30 -6.74 6.43
N PRO A 24 0.29 -5.53 6.52
CA PRO A 24 -0.43 -4.36 6.97
C PRO A 24 -1.59 -4.07 5.98
N PRO A 25 -2.82 -3.85 6.46
CA PRO A 25 -3.90 -3.41 5.59
C PRO A 25 -3.56 -2.03 5.03
N THR A 26 -3.53 -1.89 3.71
CA THR A 26 -3.43 -0.59 3.05
C THR A 26 -4.75 0.15 3.26
N GLY A 27 -4.79 1.09 4.20
CA GLY A 27 -6.03 1.72 4.68
C GLY A 27 -6.24 3.16 4.23
N ALA A 28 -6.50 3.42 2.95
CA ALA A 28 -7.16 4.67 2.53
C ALA A 28 -7.63 4.64 1.05
N HIS A 29 -8.87 5.09 0.81
CA HIS A 29 -9.40 5.40 -0.52
C HIS A 29 -9.29 6.90 -0.79
N VAL A 30 -8.24 7.32 -1.49
CA VAL A 30 -8.04 8.73 -1.86
C VAL A 30 -8.19 8.91 -3.36
N SER A 31 -9.03 9.87 -3.78
CA SER A 31 -9.13 10.29 -5.17
C SER A 31 -8.69 11.74 -5.34
N MET A 32 -7.72 11.99 -6.23
CA MET A 32 -7.27 13.34 -6.55
C MET A 32 -8.33 14.05 -7.42
N THR A 33 -8.75 15.24 -7.01
CA THR A 33 -9.67 16.09 -7.78
C THR A 33 -8.90 17.12 -8.60
N PHE A 34 -7.82 17.69 -8.06
CA PHE A 34 -6.84 18.49 -8.82
C PHE A 34 -5.39 18.11 -8.45
N PRO A 35 -4.53 17.82 -9.43
CA PRO A 35 -4.85 17.56 -10.84
C PRO A 35 -5.80 16.35 -10.97
N PRO A 36 -6.59 16.28 -12.04
CA PRO A 36 -7.54 15.19 -12.23
C PRO A 36 -6.80 13.85 -12.19
N SER A 37 -7.34 12.91 -11.43
CA SER A 37 -6.78 11.57 -11.28
C SER A 37 -7.06 10.69 -12.51
N ARG A 38 -7.01 9.37 -12.31
CA ARG A 38 -7.31 8.37 -13.34
C ARG A 38 -8.70 8.60 -13.93
N ASN A 39 -8.91 8.16 -15.16
CA ASN A 39 -10.20 8.30 -15.87
C ASN A 39 -11.34 7.59 -15.10
N PHE A 40 -11.03 6.45 -14.49
CA PHE A 40 -12.00 5.68 -13.70
C PHE A 40 -11.67 5.76 -12.21
N GLN A 41 -12.71 6.03 -11.41
CA GLN A 41 -12.67 5.98 -9.95
C GLN A 41 -12.77 4.51 -9.51
N LEU A 42 -11.61 3.85 -9.47
CA LEU A 42 -11.51 2.46 -9.01
C LEU A 42 -11.27 2.45 -7.51
N ASP A 43 -12.27 2.01 -6.75
CA ASP A 43 -12.20 1.99 -5.29
C ASP A 43 -11.29 0.86 -4.78
N PHE A 44 -11.30 -0.32 -5.38
CA PHE A 44 -10.60 -1.49 -4.84
C PHE A 44 -9.42 -1.91 -5.72
N LEU A 45 -8.31 -1.19 -5.62
CA LEU A 45 -7.04 -1.64 -6.18
C LEU A 45 -6.37 -2.62 -5.21
N ASN A 46 -5.99 -3.79 -5.71
CA ASN A 46 -5.17 -4.74 -4.96
C ASN A 46 -3.90 -5.11 -5.73
N SER A 47 -2.89 -5.61 -5.02
CA SER A 47 -1.58 -5.95 -5.62
C SER A 47 -1.62 -7.14 -6.59
N PHE A 48 -2.68 -7.97 -6.55
CA PHE A 48 -2.80 -9.14 -7.40
C PHE A 48 -3.35 -8.81 -8.80
N TRP A 49 -4.44 -8.02 -8.88
CA TRP A 49 -5.10 -7.68 -10.16
C TRP A 49 -4.63 -6.33 -10.73
N THR A 50 -4.12 -5.44 -9.89
CA THR A 50 -3.83 -4.07 -10.28
C THR A 50 -2.35 -3.92 -10.63
N LYS A 51 -2.06 -3.72 -11.91
CA LYS A 51 -0.68 -3.47 -12.35
C LYS A 51 -0.19 -2.06 -11.96
N PRO A 52 1.06 -1.90 -11.49
CA PRO A 52 1.61 -0.58 -11.19
C PRO A 52 1.73 0.29 -12.45
N PRO A 53 1.79 1.63 -12.32
CA PRO A 53 1.81 2.38 -11.06
C PRO A 53 0.44 2.61 -10.43
N CYS A 54 -0.66 2.53 -11.20
CA CYS A 54 -1.98 2.92 -10.72
C CYS A 54 -3.14 2.09 -11.29
N GLY A 55 -2.88 0.95 -11.93
CA GLY A 55 -3.92 0.03 -12.37
C GLY A 55 -4.69 0.42 -13.61
N MET A 56 -4.21 1.41 -14.37
CA MET A 56 -4.90 1.91 -15.55
C MET A 56 -3.89 2.22 -16.66
N PRO A 57 -4.26 2.00 -17.94
CA PRO A 57 -3.48 2.51 -19.07
C PRO A 57 -3.27 4.02 -18.97
N LYS A 58 -2.19 4.50 -19.60
CA LYS A 58 -1.86 5.91 -19.62
C LYS A 58 -2.98 6.72 -20.28
N GLY A 59 -3.51 7.69 -19.54
CA GLY A 59 -4.53 8.64 -20.03
C GLY A 59 -3.95 9.70 -20.97
N ARG A 60 -4.85 10.53 -21.51
CA ARG A 60 -4.50 11.66 -22.40
C ARG A 60 -4.39 12.99 -21.66
N THR A 61 -5.16 13.17 -20.59
CA THR A 61 -5.16 14.39 -19.77
C THR A 61 -3.80 14.59 -19.12
N ARG A 62 -3.28 15.81 -19.20
CA ARG A 62 -2.02 16.21 -18.54
C ARG A 62 -2.21 17.54 -17.86
N THR A 63 -1.57 17.68 -16.70
CA THR A 63 -1.47 18.96 -16.00
C THR A 63 -0.03 19.44 -16.12
N SER A 64 0.14 20.66 -16.62
CA SER A 64 1.45 21.33 -16.66
C SER A 64 1.60 22.18 -15.42
N LEU A 65 2.70 22.00 -14.70
CA LEU A 65 3.05 22.77 -13.52
C LEU A 65 4.33 23.55 -13.82
N ILE A 66 4.38 24.80 -13.40
CA ILE A 66 5.53 25.69 -13.48
C ILE A 66 6.46 25.34 -12.31
N ALA A 67 7.74 25.14 -12.58
CA ALA A 67 8.71 24.84 -11.54
C ALA A 67 8.91 26.04 -10.62
N GLY A 68 8.95 25.79 -9.31
CA GLY A 68 9.15 26.82 -8.28
C GLY A 68 7.86 27.49 -7.78
N GLU A 69 6.72 27.21 -8.40
CA GLU A 69 5.41 27.72 -7.97
C GLU A 69 4.74 26.81 -6.93
N GLY A 70 3.95 27.41 -6.04
CA GLY A 70 3.11 26.69 -5.09
C GLY A 70 1.78 26.28 -5.72
N TYR A 71 1.31 25.06 -5.45
CA TYR A 71 0.07 24.52 -6.01
C TYR A 71 -0.87 23.99 -4.94
N ASN A 72 -2.16 24.32 -5.07
CA ASN A 72 -3.22 23.75 -4.24
C ASN A 72 -3.70 22.44 -4.84
N PHE A 73 -3.17 21.34 -4.33
CA PHE A 73 -3.67 20.00 -4.66
C PHE A 73 -4.96 19.72 -3.89
N THR A 74 -5.97 19.23 -4.59
CA THR A 74 -7.26 18.89 -3.97
C THR A 74 -7.56 17.42 -4.16
N TRP A 75 -8.19 16.83 -3.15
CA TRP A 75 -8.50 15.41 -3.06
C TRP A 75 -9.82 15.22 -2.34
N HIS A 76 -10.45 14.08 -2.62
CA HIS A 76 -11.68 13.64 -1.97
C HIS A 76 -11.43 12.30 -1.29
N LEU A 77 -11.88 12.21 -0.03
CA LEU A 77 -11.83 11.02 0.80
C LEU A 77 -13.27 10.69 1.19
N GLY A 78 -13.83 9.65 0.56
CA GLY A 78 -15.23 9.27 0.80
C GLY A 78 -15.46 8.68 2.19
N TYR A 79 -14.46 7.97 2.73
CA TYR A 79 -14.47 7.43 4.08
C TYR A 79 -13.07 7.54 4.69
N ALA A 80 -12.97 8.28 5.80
CA ALA A 80 -11.71 8.43 6.51
C ALA A 80 -11.43 7.16 7.32
N HIS A 81 -10.35 6.47 6.99
CA HIS A 81 -9.88 5.37 7.80
C HIS A 81 -9.07 5.93 8.97
N SER A 82 -9.44 5.57 10.20
CA SER A 82 -8.61 5.85 11.36
C SER A 82 -7.39 4.94 11.33
N VAL A 83 -6.21 5.54 11.42
CA VAL A 83 -4.95 4.85 11.73
C VAL A 83 -4.92 4.39 13.18
#